data_AF-A0AAD5TRG7-F1
#
_entry.id   AF-A0AAD5TRG7-F1
#
_cell.length_a   1.000
_cell.length_b   1.000
_cell.length_c   1.000
_cell.angle_alpha   90.00
_cell.angle_beta   90.00
_cell.angle_gamma   90.00
#
_symmetry.space_group_name_H-M   'P 1'
#
loop_
_entity.id
_entity.type
_entity.pdbx_description
1 polymer ?
#
loop_
_entity_poly.entity_id
_entity_poly.type
_entity_poly.pdbx_seq_one_letter_code
_entity_poly.pdbx_strand_id
1 'polypeptide(L)'
;MEYSSYLLDLAWSFPQHAPAIYSVFSRTHAFVSSLSPDVRSRSASAASTAVSLASSATRKGRYVYSAVMDFPQTPPEKWRQPSRLVLSPLARIVLLWMPVVQEWEGTTTDLEEKGALYVLEEGHVYGLDAPALHAVLYLKTGKLVRFSVDPVHFRIPAWKHLLQYFGAVPGDAKTPSLLSAGYHVVHYSARGSPFAAWALETGVPVVPATALGINDMLPVRARIPIRLVHTTASRISAVVPRFLNPVPTSLTSSAIRDAEIPVVLPSSWERQYMRFSTPIRTQGPALKLLAIEEAVSGHQASRSAPLQFQDLVARRARRSIALNAAYLEELRSEDPKRYVLSPLYRVTGVVRGGGTLIRRASARGLRAAAMLVEPQAIPEKQAVAADGFVPAVTPTPPPEYFPVTITSFTIDDDVLSGEEWFDCE
;
A
#
# COMPACT_ATOMS: atom_id res chain seq x y z
N MET A 1 -23.78 -28.85 30.59
CA MET A 1 -23.23 -29.78 29.59
C MET A 1 -22.21 -30.64 30.30
N GLU A 2 -22.40 -31.96 30.29
CA GLU A 2 -21.39 -32.86 30.81
C GLU A 2 -20.17 -32.83 29.89
N TYR A 3 -18.97 -32.73 30.46
CA TYR A 3 -17.72 -32.64 29.71
C TYR A 3 -17.51 -33.84 28.74
N SER A 4 -18.12 -34.99 29.07
CA SER A 4 -18.22 -36.19 28.24
C SER A 4 -18.97 -35.96 26.93
N SER A 5 -20.10 -35.24 26.94
CA SER A 5 -20.90 -34.99 25.73
C SER A 5 -20.13 -34.09 24.75
N TYR A 6 -19.36 -33.14 25.27
CA TYR A 6 -18.53 -32.24 24.46
C TYR A 6 -17.35 -32.98 23.78
N LEU A 7 -16.71 -33.91 24.49
CA LEU A 7 -15.63 -34.72 23.92
C LEU A 7 -16.12 -35.76 22.92
N LEU A 8 -17.32 -36.31 23.13
CA LEU A 8 -17.97 -37.17 22.15
C LEU A 8 -18.29 -36.41 20.86
N ASP A 9 -18.80 -35.18 20.96
CA ASP A 9 -19.02 -34.29 19.80
C ASP A 9 -17.70 -34.00 19.06
N LEU A 10 -16.61 -33.81 19.79
CA LEU A 10 -15.27 -33.55 19.23
C LEU A 10 -14.69 -34.80 18.55
N ALA A 11 -14.82 -35.96 19.18
CA ALA A 11 -14.40 -37.24 18.62
C ALA A 11 -15.23 -37.60 17.36
N TRP A 12 -16.53 -37.30 17.38
CA TRP A 12 -17.43 -37.49 16.24
C TRP A 12 -17.08 -36.56 15.07
N SER A 13 -16.74 -35.30 15.37
CA SER A 13 -16.35 -34.32 14.36
C SER A 13 -14.97 -34.60 13.75
N PHE A 14 -14.11 -35.35 14.44
CA PHE A 14 -12.73 -35.63 14.02
C PHE A 14 -12.34 -37.11 14.26
N PRO A 15 -12.92 -38.06 13.50
CA PRO A 15 -12.77 -39.49 13.77
C PRO A 15 -11.31 -39.96 13.72
N GLN A 16 -10.50 -39.40 12.80
CA GLN A 16 -9.07 -39.69 12.70
C GLN A 16 -8.23 -39.24 13.92
N HIS A 17 -8.76 -38.33 14.75
CA HIS A 17 -8.10 -37.84 15.97
C HIS A 17 -8.80 -38.36 17.25
N ALA A 18 -9.89 -39.12 17.12
CA ALA A 18 -10.64 -39.66 18.26
C ALA A 18 -9.76 -40.47 19.24
N PRO A 19 -8.80 -41.31 18.81
CA PRO A 19 -7.92 -42.02 19.74
C PRO A 19 -7.05 -41.07 20.58
N ALA A 20 -6.53 -40.01 19.96
CA ALA A 20 -5.72 -39.01 20.65
C ALA A 20 -6.57 -38.20 21.66
N ILE A 21 -7.76 -37.76 21.24
CA ILE A 21 -8.73 -37.05 22.09
C ILE A 21 -9.10 -37.92 23.30
N TYR A 22 -9.42 -39.20 23.07
CA TYR A 22 -9.73 -40.15 24.13
C TYR A 22 -8.55 -40.39 25.07
N SER A 23 -7.32 -40.48 24.54
CA SER A 23 -6.11 -40.64 25.36
C SER A 23 -5.83 -39.43 26.26
N VAL A 24 -6.06 -38.22 25.77
CA VAL A 24 -5.90 -36.99 26.55
C VAL A 24 -7.00 -36.92 27.60
N PHE A 25 -8.24 -37.26 27.23
CA PHE A 25 -9.35 -37.32 28.17
C PHE A 25 -9.10 -38.34 29.29
N SER A 26 -8.71 -39.57 28.96
CA SER A 26 -8.49 -40.62 29.97
C SER A 26 -7.36 -40.25 30.93
N ARG A 27 -6.26 -39.69 30.42
CA ARG A 27 -5.16 -39.17 31.26
C ARG A 27 -5.60 -38.01 32.14
N THR A 28 -6.35 -37.06 31.58
CA THR A 28 -6.87 -35.91 32.33
C THR A 28 -7.87 -36.37 33.39
N HIS A 29 -8.75 -37.31 33.07
CA HIS A 29 -9.72 -37.89 34.00
C HIS A 29 -9.01 -38.66 35.12
N ALA A 30 -8.00 -39.48 34.80
CA ALA A 30 -7.20 -40.19 35.79
C ALA A 30 -6.41 -39.24 36.69
N PHE A 31 -5.86 -38.16 36.15
CA PHE A 31 -5.21 -37.11 36.93
C PHE A 31 -6.20 -36.38 37.82
N VAL A 32 -7.34 -35.95 37.29
CA VAL A 32 -8.37 -35.27 38.09
C VAL A 32 -8.93 -36.20 39.16
N SER A 33 -9.14 -37.49 38.86
CA SER A 33 -9.65 -38.45 39.83
C SER A 33 -8.65 -38.79 40.93
N SER A 34 -7.34 -38.67 40.68
CA SER A 34 -6.29 -38.85 41.70
C SER A 34 -6.14 -37.66 42.65
N LEU A 35 -6.73 -36.50 42.33
CA LEU A 35 -6.76 -35.34 43.24
C LEU A 35 -7.70 -35.62 44.42
N SER A 36 -7.37 -35.02 45.58
CA SER A 36 -8.23 -35.11 46.76
C SER A 36 -9.62 -34.49 46.49
N PRO A 37 -10.68 -34.94 47.20
CA PRO A 37 -12.04 -34.41 47.02
C PRO A 37 -12.12 -32.88 47.07
N ASP A 38 -11.37 -32.25 47.99
CA ASP A 38 -11.31 -30.79 48.13
C ASP A 38 -10.68 -30.10 46.92
N VAL A 39 -9.57 -30.65 46.40
CA VAL A 39 -8.89 -30.10 45.22
C VAL A 39 -9.76 -30.28 43.98
N ARG A 40 -10.47 -31.40 43.85
CA ARG A 40 -11.45 -31.61 42.76
C ARG A 40 -12.60 -30.61 42.83
N SER A 41 -13.16 -30.39 44.01
CA SER A 41 -14.24 -29.40 44.22
C SER A 41 -13.79 -27.98 43.85
N ARG A 42 -12.60 -27.55 44.30
CA ARG A 42 -12.03 -26.25 43.96
C ARG A 42 -11.73 -26.11 42.46
N SER A 43 -11.19 -27.15 41.85
CA SER A 43 -10.88 -27.17 40.41
C SER A 43 -12.14 -27.12 39.56
N ALA A 44 -13.20 -27.86 39.95
CA ALA A 44 -14.51 -27.82 39.29
C ALA A 44 -15.17 -26.44 39.43
N SER A 45 -15.10 -25.83 40.62
CA SER A 45 -15.59 -24.47 40.84
C SER A 45 -14.83 -23.44 40.01
N ALA A 46 -13.49 -23.49 39.99
CA ALA A 46 -12.65 -22.61 39.16
C ALA A 46 -12.95 -22.77 37.66
N ALA A 47 -13.10 -24.02 37.18
CA ALA A 47 -13.48 -24.29 35.79
C ALA A 47 -14.87 -23.74 35.46
N SER A 48 -15.86 -23.91 36.36
CA SER A 48 -17.21 -23.38 36.16
C SER A 48 -17.23 -21.84 36.12
N THR A 49 -16.43 -21.19 36.96
CA THR A 49 -16.26 -19.73 36.97
C THR A 49 -15.58 -19.25 35.69
N ALA A 50 -14.54 -19.93 35.23
CA ALA A 50 -13.86 -19.61 33.97
C ALA A 50 -14.81 -19.74 32.77
N VAL A 51 -15.61 -20.81 32.72
CA VAL A 51 -16.63 -21.01 31.67
C VAL A 51 -17.71 -19.91 31.73
N SER A 52 -18.19 -19.56 32.93
CA SER A 52 -19.17 -18.49 33.11
C SER A 52 -18.63 -17.13 32.66
N LEU A 53 -17.41 -16.79 33.08
CA LEU A 53 -16.75 -15.54 32.73
C LEU A 53 -16.45 -15.45 31.23
N ALA A 54 -15.98 -16.54 30.62
CA ALA A 54 -15.84 -16.64 29.17
C ALA A 54 -17.19 -16.41 28.48
N SER A 55 -18.25 -17.12 28.90
CA SER A 55 -19.59 -16.97 28.29
C SER A 55 -20.20 -15.57 28.42
N SER A 56 -19.89 -14.86 29.51
CA SER A 56 -20.34 -13.48 29.76
C SER A 56 -19.56 -12.49 28.90
N ALA A 57 -18.22 -12.62 28.87
CA ALA A 57 -17.35 -11.84 28.00
C ALA A 57 -17.73 -12.00 26.53
N THR A 58 -18.05 -13.22 26.10
CA THR A 58 -18.61 -13.51 24.79
C THR A 58 -19.90 -12.77 24.50
N ARG A 59 -20.90 -12.88 25.38
CA ARG A 59 -22.23 -12.31 25.13
C ARG A 59 -22.13 -10.79 25.02
N LYS A 60 -21.34 -10.18 25.91
CA LYS A 60 -21.00 -8.75 25.83
C LYS A 60 -20.25 -8.43 24.55
N GLY A 61 -19.25 -9.23 24.18
CA GLY A 61 -18.50 -9.07 22.94
C GLY A 61 -19.37 -9.15 21.69
N ARG A 62 -20.34 -10.08 21.64
CA ARG A 62 -21.30 -10.21 20.53
C ARG A 62 -22.27 -9.04 20.49
N TYR A 63 -22.78 -8.60 21.65
CA TYR A 63 -23.63 -7.43 21.72
C TYR A 63 -22.89 -6.17 21.24
N VAL A 64 -21.64 -5.97 21.67
CA VAL A 64 -20.79 -4.88 21.19
C VAL A 64 -20.50 -5.03 19.70
N TYR A 65 -20.18 -6.24 19.23
CA TYR A 65 -19.97 -6.53 17.81
C TYR A 65 -21.20 -6.15 17.00
N SER A 66 -22.39 -6.65 17.36
CA SER A 66 -23.64 -6.39 16.63
C SER A 66 -23.97 -4.91 16.70
N ALA A 67 -23.96 -4.29 17.88
CA ALA A 67 -24.23 -2.87 18.05
C ALA A 67 -23.28 -2.01 17.20
N VAL A 68 -21.99 -2.36 17.15
CA VAL A 68 -21.02 -1.67 16.29
C VAL A 68 -21.34 -1.93 14.83
N MET A 69 -21.56 -3.17 14.41
CA MET A 69 -21.77 -3.50 12.98
C MET A 69 -23.11 -2.98 12.43
N ASP A 70 -24.10 -2.82 13.29
CA ASP A 70 -25.44 -2.29 13.01
C ASP A 70 -25.48 -0.77 12.95
N PHE A 71 -24.37 -0.07 13.27
CA PHE A 71 -24.30 1.36 13.04
C PHE A 71 -24.61 1.68 11.57
N PRO A 72 -25.48 2.68 11.32
CA PRO A 72 -25.97 2.98 9.99
C PRO A 72 -24.80 3.28 9.07
N GLN A 73 -24.78 2.59 7.92
CA GLN A 73 -23.76 2.81 6.92
C GLN A 73 -24.10 4.08 6.15
N THR A 74 -23.20 5.05 6.16
CA THR A 74 -23.28 6.18 5.24
C THR A 74 -23.17 5.65 3.82
N PRO A 75 -24.17 5.87 2.93
CA PRO A 75 -24.03 5.53 1.52
C PRO A 75 -22.73 6.13 0.97
N PRO A 76 -21.98 5.43 0.11
CA PRO A 76 -20.68 5.91 -0.38
C PRO A 76 -20.74 7.31 -1.00
N GLU A 77 -21.83 7.62 -1.68
CA GLU A 77 -22.11 8.91 -2.34
C GLU A 77 -22.49 10.04 -1.36
N LYS A 78 -22.87 9.70 -0.13
CA LYS A 78 -23.21 10.67 0.92
C LYS A 78 -22.06 10.88 1.91
N TRP A 79 -20.90 10.29 1.64
CA TRP A 79 -19.76 10.44 2.52
C TRP A 79 -19.27 11.88 2.53
N ARG A 80 -18.94 12.36 3.72
CA ARG A 80 -18.34 13.66 3.94
C ARG A 80 -16.94 13.46 4.47
N GLN A 81 -16.00 14.18 3.86
CA GLN A 81 -14.64 14.23 4.32
C GLN A 81 -14.58 14.70 5.78
N PRO A 82 -13.81 14.03 6.64
CA PRO A 82 -13.55 14.52 7.99
C PRO A 82 -12.99 15.94 8.01
N SER A 83 -13.18 16.64 9.13
CA SER A 83 -12.75 18.03 9.24
C SER A 83 -11.23 18.17 9.06
N ARG A 84 -10.81 19.32 8.49
CA ARG A 84 -9.39 19.65 8.32
C ARG A 84 -8.61 19.66 9.64
N LEU A 85 -9.29 19.99 10.73
CA LEU A 85 -8.71 19.97 12.09
C LEU A 85 -8.29 18.57 12.52
N VAL A 86 -8.94 17.52 12.03
CA VAL A 86 -8.57 16.12 12.32
C VAL A 86 -7.58 15.60 11.29
N LEU A 87 -7.84 15.81 9.99
CA LEU A 87 -7.04 15.21 8.93
C LEU A 87 -5.64 15.81 8.80
N SER A 88 -5.48 17.12 8.98
CA SER A 88 -4.17 17.76 8.84
C SER A 88 -3.13 17.28 9.87
N PRO A 89 -3.41 17.28 11.19
CA PRO A 89 -2.45 16.74 12.15
C PRO A 89 -2.25 15.23 11.95
N LEU A 90 -3.31 14.47 11.65
CA LEU A 90 -3.19 13.03 11.41
C LEU A 90 -2.30 12.73 10.21
N ALA A 91 -2.49 13.41 9.07
CA ALA A 91 -1.65 13.23 7.89
C ALA A 91 -0.18 13.53 8.19
N ARG A 92 0.10 14.58 8.97
CA ARG A 92 1.48 14.90 9.41
C ARG A 92 2.06 13.85 10.34
N ILE A 93 1.26 13.27 11.24
CA ILE A 93 1.69 12.17 12.11
C ILE A 93 2.00 10.93 11.27
N VAL A 94 1.15 10.62 10.29
CA VAL A 94 1.39 9.51 9.35
C VAL A 94 2.69 9.73 8.59
N LEU A 95 2.94 10.93 8.05
CA LEU A 95 4.19 11.23 7.32
C LEU A 95 5.42 11.37 8.23
N LEU A 96 5.24 11.66 9.52
CA LEU A 96 6.31 11.57 10.51
C LEU A 96 6.75 10.12 10.71
N TRP A 97 5.78 9.19 10.73
CA TRP A 97 6.06 7.75 10.83
C TRP A 97 6.53 7.18 9.50
N MET A 98 5.94 7.61 8.38
CA MET A 98 6.22 7.13 7.02
C MET A 98 6.75 8.29 6.20
N PRO A 99 8.05 8.64 6.31
CA PRO A 99 8.59 9.78 5.60
C PRO A 99 8.53 9.55 4.08
N VAL A 100 7.95 10.51 3.36
CA VAL A 100 7.81 10.46 1.90
C VAL A 100 8.54 11.64 1.26
N VAL A 101 9.35 11.37 0.24
CA VAL A 101 9.77 12.36 -0.76
C VAL A 101 8.73 12.32 -1.87
N GLN A 102 8.12 13.45 -2.18
CA GLN A 102 7.07 13.52 -3.20
C GLN A 102 7.45 14.50 -4.31
N GLU A 103 7.15 14.12 -5.55
CA GLU A 103 7.34 14.94 -6.73
C GLU A 103 6.06 15.03 -7.55
N TRP A 104 5.85 16.20 -8.15
CA TRP A 104 4.65 16.52 -8.92
C TRP A 104 5.09 17.16 -10.22
N GLU A 105 4.77 16.53 -11.36
CA GLU A 105 5.11 17.07 -12.69
C GLU A 105 4.19 18.22 -13.12
N GLY A 106 2.93 18.22 -12.66
CA GLY A 106 1.91 19.18 -13.04
C GLY A 106 1.40 20.05 -11.89
N THR A 107 0.71 21.14 -12.24
CA THR A 107 -0.05 21.96 -11.28
C THR A 107 -1.31 21.23 -10.84
N THR A 108 -1.68 21.40 -9.57
CA THR A 108 -2.87 20.76 -8.98
C THR A 108 -4.13 21.60 -9.14
N THR A 109 -4.03 22.81 -9.70
CA THR A 109 -5.15 23.74 -9.86
C THR A 109 -6.32 23.11 -10.62
N ASP A 110 -6.03 22.33 -11.67
CA ASP A 110 -7.08 21.67 -12.46
C ASP A 110 -7.77 20.51 -11.73
N LEU A 111 -7.13 20.00 -10.66
CA LEU A 111 -7.66 18.88 -9.88
C LEU A 111 -8.62 19.37 -8.78
N GLU A 112 -8.66 20.65 -8.46
CA GLU A 112 -9.45 21.15 -7.32
C GLU A 112 -10.95 21.23 -7.62
N GLU A 113 -11.31 21.45 -8.88
CA GLU A 113 -12.70 21.63 -9.32
C GLU A 113 -13.41 20.33 -9.69
N LYS A 114 -12.68 19.38 -10.28
CA LYS A 114 -13.22 18.10 -10.74
C LYS A 114 -12.47 16.97 -10.05
N GLY A 115 -13.21 15.98 -9.53
CA GLY A 115 -12.60 14.78 -8.95
C GLY A 115 -11.58 14.15 -9.89
N ALA A 116 -10.57 13.48 -9.34
CA ALA A 116 -9.48 12.89 -10.11
C ALA A 116 -9.32 11.39 -9.81
N LEU A 117 -8.91 10.62 -10.82
CA LEU A 117 -8.60 9.21 -10.68
C LEU A 117 -7.08 9.01 -10.61
N TYR A 118 -6.55 8.80 -9.42
CA TYR A 118 -5.14 8.48 -9.20
C TYR A 118 -4.91 6.99 -9.48
N VAL A 119 -4.04 6.68 -10.43
CA VAL A 119 -3.79 5.30 -10.85
C VAL A 119 -2.37 4.92 -10.50
N LEU A 120 -2.22 3.86 -9.71
CA LEU A 120 -0.93 3.29 -9.30
C LEU A 120 -0.77 1.87 -9.85
N GLU A 121 0.46 1.37 -9.89
CA GLU A 121 0.70 -0.03 -10.22
C GLU A 121 0.31 -0.96 -9.06
N GLU A 122 -0.23 -2.12 -9.39
CA GLU A 122 -0.45 -3.19 -8.42
C GLU A 122 0.88 -3.86 -8.07
N GLY A 123 1.55 -3.36 -7.04
CA GLY A 123 2.82 -3.93 -6.57
C GLY A 123 3.20 -3.57 -5.13
N HIS A 124 2.39 -2.77 -4.45
CA HIS A 124 2.67 -2.33 -3.10
C HIS A 124 2.21 -3.38 -2.09
N VAL A 125 3.02 -3.61 -1.05
CA VAL A 125 2.74 -4.60 0.01
C VAL A 125 1.41 -4.27 0.67
N TYR A 126 0.36 -4.94 0.20
CA TYR A 126 -0.96 -5.04 0.83
C TYR A 126 -1.61 -3.70 1.23
N GLY A 127 -1.34 -2.63 0.48
CA GLY A 127 -1.86 -1.29 0.76
C GLY A 127 -1.23 -0.59 1.97
N LEU A 128 -0.06 -1.05 2.44
CA LEU A 128 0.66 -0.38 3.54
C LEU A 128 1.22 0.99 3.16
N ASP A 129 1.40 1.25 1.87
CA ASP A 129 1.69 2.57 1.30
C ASP A 129 0.49 3.52 1.34
N ALA A 130 -0.73 2.97 1.40
CA ALA A 130 -1.95 3.74 1.30
C ALA A 130 -2.04 4.87 2.35
N PRO A 131 -1.77 4.68 3.66
CA PRO A 131 -1.82 5.78 4.62
C PRO A 131 -0.92 6.96 4.25
N ALA A 132 0.31 6.67 3.80
CA ALA A 132 1.26 7.70 3.38
C ALA A 132 0.81 8.40 2.09
N LEU A 133 0.31 7.64 1.12
CA LEU A 133 -0.25 8.14 -0.13
C LEU A 133 -1.45 9.06 0.13
N HIS A 134 -2.40 8.64 0.96
CA HIS A 134 -3.58 9.44 1.32
C HIS A 134 -3.18 10.72 2.04
N ALA A 135 -2.19 10.66 2.94
CA ALA A 135 -1.68 11.82 3.65
C ALA A 135 -1.02 12.83 2.69
N VAL A 136 -0.20 12.35 1.76
CA VAL A 136 0.43 13.16 0.70
C VAL A 136 -0.64 13.85 -0.16
N LEU A 137 -1.59 13.08 -0.69
CA LEU A 137 -2.65 13.60 -1.54
C LEU A 137 -3.49 14.64 -0.79
N TYR A 138 -3.91 14.32 0.44
CA TYR A 138 -4.69 15.23 1.26
C TYR A 138 -3.96 16.55 1.57
N LEU A 139 -2.68 16.49 1.93
CA LEU A 139 -1.91 17.70 2.22
C LEU A 139 -1.64 18.54 0.97
N LYS A 140 -1.56 17.91 -0.21
CA LYS A 140 -1.37 18.60 -1.48
C LYS A 140 -2.65 19.24 -2.00
N THR A 141 -3.77 18.52 -2.00
CA THR A 141 -5.02 18.94 -2.66
C THR A 141 -6.07 19.48 -1.68
N GLY A 142 -5.90 19.25 -0.37
CA GLY A 142 -6.94 19.50 0.63
C GLY A 142 -8.11 18.51 0.57
N LYS A 143 -8.09 17.56 -0.36
CA LYS A 143 -9.15 16.57 -0.61
C LYS A 143 -8.65 15.18 -0.24
N LEU A 144 -9.41 14.50 0.60
CA LEU A 144 -9.14 13.12 0.97
C LEU A 144 -9.71 12.21 -0.12
N VAL A 145 -8.85 11.36 -0.66
CA VAL A 145 -9.21 10.44 -1.73
C VAL A 145 -10.01 9.25 -1.19
N ARG A 146 -10.94 8.77 -2.00
CA ARG A 146 -11.68 7.53 -1.80
C ARG A 146 -10.84 6.39 -2.35
N PHE A 147 -10.99 5.19 -1.79
CA PHE A 147 -10.21 4.04 -2.23
C PHE A 147 -11.00 2.76 -2.03
N SER A 148 -10.79 1.81 -2.93
CA SER A 148 -11.35 0.48 -2.81
C SER A 148 -10.53 -0.35 -1.83
N VAL A 149 -11.19 -1.09 -0.96
CA VAL A 149 -10.57 -2.06 -0.06
C VAL A 149 -11.30 -3.38 -0.21
N ASP A 150 -10.55 -4.48 -0.06
CA ASP A 150 -11.13 -5.83 -0.04
C ASP A 150 -12.32 -5.89 0.94
N PRO A 151 -13.50 -6.37 0.51
CA PRO A 151 -14.68 -6.51 1.34
C PRO A 151 -14.47 -7.22 2.70
N VAL A 152 -13.44 -8.06 2.83
CA VAL A 152 -13.08 -8.72 4.10
C VAL A 152 -12.79 -7.71 5.22
N HIS A 153 -12.18 -6.56 4.90
CA HIS A 153 -11.86 -5.54 5.90
C HIS A 153 -13.12 -4.91 6.48
N PHE A 154 -14.22 -4.86 5.72
CA PHE A 154 -15.51 -4.35 6.18
C PHE A 154 -16.26 -5.31 7.09
N ARG A 155 -15.71 -6.51 7.35
CA ARG A 155 -16.26 -7.50 8.30
C ARG A 155 -15.63 -7.39 9.70
N ILE A 156 -14.55 -6.61 9.84
CA ILE A 156 -13.84 -6.40 11.10
C ILE A 156 -14.51 -5.22 11.84
N PRO A 157 -15.04 -5.41 13.06
CA PRO A 157 -15.69 -4.34 13.84
C PRO A 157 -14.75 -3.18 14.12
N ALA A 158 -15.32 -1.98 14.21
CA ALA A 158 -14.61 -0.70 14.36
C ALA A 158 -13.67 -0.37 13.18
N TRP A 159 -12.86 -1.32 12.70
CA TRP A 159 -12.03 -1.20 11.52
C TRP A 159 -12.82 -0.83 10.27
N LYS A 160 -13.97 -1.47 10.04
CA LYS A 160 -14.93 -1.08 9.01
C LYS A 160 -15.28 0.40 9.07
N HIS A 161 -15.67 0.89 10.25
CA HIS A 161 -16.11 2.27 10.44
C HIS A 161 -14.96 3.26 10.30
N LEU A 162 -13.78 2.88 10.78
CA LEU A 162 -12.56 3.65 10.62
C LEU A 162 -12.21 3.79 9.13
N LEU A 163 -12.25 2.69 8.38
CA LEU A 163 -12.06 2.68 6.93
C LEU A 163 -13.09 3.55 6.22
N GLN A 164 -14.39 3.38 6.53
CA GLN A 164 -15.46 4.20 5.95
C GLN A 164 -15.30 5.69 6.27
N TYR A 165 -14.90 6.02 7.51
CA TYR A 165 -14.61 7.38 7.94
C TYR A 165 -13.50 8.00 7.08
N PHE A 166 -12.46 7.22 6.74
CA PHE A 166 -11.33 7.71 5.93
C PHE A 166 -11.50 7.65 4.41
N GLY A 167 -12.63 7.19 3.88
CA GLY A 167 -12.80 7.19 2.43
C GLY A 167 -13.03 5.82 1.79
N ALA A 168 -12.86 4.74 2.55
CA ALA A 168 -12.82 3.40 1.98
C ALA A 168 -14.19 2.93 1.48
N VAL A 169 -14.18 2.19 0.38
CA VAL A 169 -15.36 1.58 -0.24
C VAL A 169 -15.10 0.08 -0.47
N PRO A 170 -16.08 -0.80 -0.24
CA PRO A 170 -15.90 -2.23 -0.48
C PRO A 170 -15.87 -2.53 -1.98
N GLY A 171 -14.69 -2.90 -2.49
CA GLY A 171 -14.46 -3.29 -3.87
C GLY A 171 -14.60 -2.16 -4.91
N ASP A 172 -14.30 -2.51 -6.16
CA ASP A 172 -14.13 -1.55 -7.27
C ASP A 172 -15.40 -1.19 -8.03
N ALA A 173 -16.48 -1.96 -7.86
CA ALA A 173 -17.72 -1.78 -8.62
C ALA A 173 -18.40 -0.41 -8.42
N LYS A 174 -17.95 0.35 -7.42
CA LYS A 174 -18.52 1.66 -7.06
C LYS A 174 -17.67 2.84 -7.56
N THR A 175 -16.51 2.59 -8.15
CA THR A 175 -15.61 3.65 -8.62
C THR A 175 -16.28 4.63 -9.59
N PRO A 176 -17.05 4.19 -10.62
CA PRO A 176 -17.73 5.12 -11.53
C PRO A 176 -18.71 6.07 -10.84
N SER A 177 -19.48 5.59 -9.87
CA SER A 177 -20.44 6.44 -9.15
C SER A 177 -19.75 7.43 -8.22
N LEU A 178 -18.62 7.05 -7.62
CA LEU A 178 -17.78 7.96 -6.83
C LEU A 178 -17.17 9.07 -7.70
N LEU A 179 -16.63 8.71 -8.86
CA LEU A 179 -16.08 9.68 -9.81
C LEU A 179 -17.15 10.62 -10.35
N SER A 180 -18.33 10.10 -10.68
CA SER A 180 -19.49 10.90 -11.12
C SER A 180 -19.98 11.87 -10.04
N ALA A 181 -19.84 11.51 -8.76
CA ALA A 181 -20.13 12.38 -7.62
C ALA A 181 -19.03 13.41 -7.32
N GLY A 182 -17.97 13.45 -8.14
CA GLY A 182 -16.87 14.41 -8.01
C GLY A 182 -15.84 14.06 -6.94
N TYR A 183 -15.83 12.81 -6.43
CA TYR A 183 -14.80 12.39 -5.50
C TYR A 183 -13.48 12.10 -6.21
N HIS A 184 -12.38 12.39 -5.52
CA HIS A 184 -11.08 11.85 -5.89
C HIS A 184 -11.01 10.37 -5.53
N VAL A 185 -10.47 9.53 -6.40
CA VAL A 185 -10.37 8.09 -6.17
C VAL A 185 -8.95 7.62 -6.44
N VAL A 186 -8.43 6.76 -5.56
CA VAL A 186 -7.20 5.99 -5.79
C VAL A 186 -7.58 4.59 -6.28
N HIS A 187 -6.96 4.18 -7.39
CA HIS A 187 -7.12 2.87 -7.99
C HIS A 187 -5.75 2.21 -8.22
N TYR A 188 -5.57 0.99 -7.70
CA TYR A 188 -4.40 0.17 -7.99
C TYR A 188 -4.69 -0.66 -9.25
N SER A 189 -3.99 -0.34 -10.34
CA SER A 189 -4.24 -0.92 -11.66
C SER A 189 -3.55 -2.26 -11.83
N ALA A 190 -4.36 -3.31 -11.87
CA ALA A 190 -4.01 -4.61 -12.46
C ALA A 190 -3.97 -4.53 -14.00
N ARG A 191 -3.35 -5.53 -14.64
CA ARG A 191 -3.51 -5.75 -16.09
C ARG A 191 -5.00 -5.97 -16.41
N GLY A 192 -5.52 -5.23 -17.38
CA GLY A 192 -6.94 -5.30 -17.76
C GLY A 192 -7.91 -4.52 -16.85
N SER A 193 -7.40 -3.72 -15.90
CA SER A 193 -8.27 -2.83 -15.10
C SER A 193 -9.07 -1.87 -16.00
N PRO A 194 -10.39 -1.69 -15.74
CA PRO A 194 -11.28 -0.85 -16.53
C PRO A 194 -11.19 0.66 -16.19
N PHE A 195 -10.14 1.10 -15.47
CA PHE A 195 -10.01 2.49 -15.00
C PHE A 195 -10.11 3.54 -16.12
N ALA A 196 -9.60 3.22 -17.32
CA ALA A 196 -9.66 4.12 -18.47
C ALA A 196 -11.09 4.31 -18.97
N ALA A 197 -11.91 3.26 -18.96
CA ALA A 197 -13.33 3.34 -19.28
C ALA A 197 -14.05 4.25 -18.30
N TRP A 198 -13.85 4.04 -16.99
CA TRP A 198 -14.44 4.88 -15.95
C TRP A 198 -14.06 6.36 -16.10
N ALA A 199 -12.80 6.64 -16.41
CA ALA A 199 -12.30 7.99 -16.57
C ALA A 199 -12.87 8.69 -17.82
N LEU A 200 -13.08 7.97 -18.92
CA LEU A 200 -13.70 8.49 -20.13
C LEU A 200 -15.21 8.72 -19.96
N GLU A 201 -15.91 7.78 -19.31
CA GLU A 201 -17.35 7.87 -19.04
C GLU A 201 -17.69 9.05 -18.13
N THR A 202 -16.91 9.24 -17.06
CA THR A 202 -17.13 10.30 -16.07
C THR A 202 -16.41 11.60 -16.41
N GLY A 203 -15.46 11.55 -17.33
CA GLY A 203 -14.68 12.70 -17.76
C GLY A 203 -13.67 13.25 -16.76
N VAL A 204 -13.35 12.45 -15.73
CA VAL A 204 -12.35 12.80 -14.74
C VAL A 204 -10.94 12.57 -15.29
N PRO A 205 -9.97 13.45 -15.00
CA PRO A 205 -8.61 13.22 -15.39
C PRO A 205 -8.01 12.02 -14.67
N VAL A 206 -7.16 11.28 -15.38
CA VAL A 206 -6.34 10.21 -14.81
C VAL A 206 -5.00 10.79 -14.39
N VAL A 207 -4.60 10.59 -13.13
CA VAL A 207 -3.30 11.01 -12.61
C VAL A 207 -2.44 9.76 -12.39
N PRO A 208 -1.51 9.43 -13.30
CA PRO A 208 -0.59 8.33 -13.10
C PRO A 208 0.32 8.64 -11.92
N ALA A 209 0.43 7.72 -10.98
CA ALA A 209 1.23 7.87 -9.77
C ALA A 209 2.03 6.60 -9.49
N THR A 210 3.22 6.78 -8.95
CA THR A 210 4.10 5.67 -8.56
C THR A 210 4.60 5.89 -7.15
N ALA A 211 4.64 4.82 -6.35
CA ALA A 211 5.21 4.82 -5.01
C ALA A 211 6.33 3.77 -4.91
N LEU A 212 7.44 4.10 -4.26
CA LEU A 212 8.59 3.22 -4.07
C LEU A 212 9.07 3.29 -2.61
N GLY A 213 9.65 2.22 -2.09
CA GLY A 213 10.36 2.21 -0.79
C GLY A 213 9.60 1.56 0.38
N ILE A 214 8.29 1.33 0.25
CA ILE A 214 7.51 0.70 1.34
C ILE A 214 8.00 -0.72 1.67
N ASN A 215 8.41 -1.48 0.65
CA ASN A 215 8.90 -2.85 0.80
C ASN A 215 10.25 -2.90 1.52
N ASP A 216 11.01 -1.81 1.44
CA ASP A 216 12.33 -1.70 2.08
C ASP A 216 12.19 -1.26 3.53
N MET A 217 11.23 -0.37 3.78
CA MET A 217 10.90 0.05 5.14
C MET A 217 10.27 -1.11 5.93
N LEU A 218 9.33 -1.82 5.30
CA LEU A 218 8.49 -2.86 5.91
C LEU A 218 8.57 -4.17 5.10
N PRO A 219 9.74 -4.83 5.01
CA PRO A 219 9.84 -6.08 4.28
C PRO A 219 8.98 -7.15 4.92
N VAL A 220 8.36 -7.96 4.07
CA VAL A 220 7.64 -9.16 4.48
C VAL A 220 8.65 -10.16 5.02
N ARG A 221 8.62 -10.40 6.35
CA ARG A 221 9.53 -11.34 7.03
C ARG A 221 8.99 -12.76 7.05
N ALA A 222 7.67 -12.89 7.08
CA ALA A 222 6.99 -14.17 7.00
C ALA A 222 5.66 -13.99 6.27
N ARG A 223 5.18 -15.07 5.67
CA ARG A 223 3.82 -15.17 5.11
C ARG A 223 3.11 -16.25 5.91
N ILE A 224 2.04 -15.86 6.59
CA ILE A 224 1.23 -16.80 7.37
C ILE A 224 0.04 -17.19 6.50
N PRO A 225 -0.07 -18.46 6.06
CA PRO A 225 -1.23 -18.91 5.31
C PRO A 225 -2.51 -18.67 6.11
N ILE A 226 -3.50 -18.00 5.52
CA ILE A 226 -4.80 -17.75 6.17
C ILE A 226 -5.44 -19.07 6.58
N ARG A 227 -5.20 -20.16 5.84
CA ARG A 227 -5.65 -21.50 6.22
C ARG A 227 -5.16 -21.92 7.61
N LEU A 228 -3.94 -21.58 8.02
CA LEU A 228 -3.42 -21.92 9.36
C LEU A 228 -4.15 -21.10 10.43
N VAL A 229 -4.36 -19.81 10.18
CA VAL A 229 -5.14 -18.93 11.07
C VAL A 229 -6.58 -19.44 11.18
N HIS A 230 -7.21 -19.80 10.06
CA HIS A 230 -8.57 -20.32 10.02
C HIS A 230 -8.67 -21.69 10.71
N THR A 231 -7.71 -22.60 10.50
CA THR A 231 -7.70 -23.93 11.14
C THR A 231 -7.48 -23.81 12.64
N THR A 232 -6.62 -22.88 13.06
CA THR A 232 -6.39 -22.60 14.47
C THR A 232 -7.62 -21.95 15.09
N ALA A 233 -8.20 -20.94 14.43
CA ALA A 233 -9.44 -20.29 14.85
C ALA A 233 -10.62 -21.27 14.87
N SER A 234 -10.70 -22.22 13.93
CA SER A 234 -11.77 -23.22 13.86
C SER A 234 -11.62 -24.29 14.94
N ARG A 235 -10.39 -24.72 15.25
CA ARG A 235 -10.09 -25.60 16.39
C ARG A 235 -10.38 -24.89 17.71
N ILE A 236 -9.99 -23.62 17.83
CA ILE A 236 -10.35 -22.79 18.99
C ILE A 236 -11.87 -22.68 19.07
N SER A 237 -12.59 -22.41 17.97
CA SER A 237 -14.06 -22.33 17.97
C SER A 237 -14.78 -23.67 18.04
N ALA A 238 -14.08 -24.79 17.93
CA ALA A 238 -14.63 -26.09 18.30
C ALA A 238 -14.70 -26.15 19.83
N VAL A 239 -13.60 -25.76 20.50
CA VAL A 239 -13.42 -25.65 21.97
C VAL A 239 -14.26 -24.54 22.60
N VAL A 240 -14.47 -23.46 21.86
CA VAL A 240 -15.16 -22.27 22.29
C VAL A 240 -16.57 -22.31 21.66
N PRO A 241 -17.66 -22.32 22.45
CA PRO A 241 -19.01 -22.66 21.99
C PRO A 241 -19.42 -22.07 20.63
N ARG A 242 -20.08 -22.83 19.73
CA ARG A 242 -20.45 -22.44 18.34
C ARG A 242 -21.05 -21.03 18.15
N PHE A 243 -21.60 -20.40 19.19
CA PHE A 243 -22.10 -19.02 19.17
C PHE A 243 -21.01 -17.93 19.27
N LEU A 244 -19.74 -18.30 19.42
CA LEU A 244 -18.57 -17.43 19.62
C LEU A 244 -17.82 -17.03 18.36
N ASN A 245 -18.04 -17.70 17.24
CA ASN A 245 -17.27 -17.43 16.04
C ASN A 245 -18.15 -17.59 14.80
N PRO A 246 -18.71 -16.49 14.26
CA PRO A 246 -19.20 -16.51 12.90
C PRO A 246 -17.97 -16.32 12.02
N VAL A 247 -17.09 -17.33 11.90
CA VAL A 247 -16.16 -17.31 10.77
C VAL A 247 -17.05 -17.45 9.54
N PRO A 248 -17.22 -16.40 8.71
CA PRO A 248 -18.17 -16.45 7.63
C PRO A 248 -17.81 -17.62 6.73
N THR A 249 -18.75 -18.49 6.41
CA THR A 249 -18.55 -19.59 5.44
C THR A 249 -18.10 -19.07 4.08
N SER A 250 -18.35 -17.80 3.76
CA SER A 250 -17.77 -17.15 2.57
C SER A 250 -16.24 -16.97 2.61
N LEU A 251 -15.58 -17.13 3.77
CA LEU A 251 -14.11 -17.18 3.88
C LEU A 251 -13.54 -18.57 3.53
N THR A 252 -14.37 -19.57 3.24
CA THR A 252 -13.91 -20.89 2.78
C THR A 252 -13.90 -21.05 1.26
N SER A 253 -14.09 -19.96 0.50
CA SER A 253 -13.89 -20.00 -0.95
C SER A 253 -12.44 -20.42 -1.26
N SER A 254 -12.23 -21.14 -2.36
CA SER A 254 -10.90 -21.59 -2.78
C SER A 254 -9.90 -20.44 -2.88
N ALA A 255 -10.35 -19.26 -3.31
CA ALA A 255 -9.52 -18.05 -3.41
C ALA A 255 -8.95 -17.57 -2.05
N ILE A 256 -9.65 -17.79 -0.94
CA ILE A 256 -9.19 -17.38 0.40
C ILE A 256 -8.32 -18.46 1.06
N ARG A 257 -8.43 -19.72 0.62
CA ARG A 257 -7.60 -20.81 1.16
C ARG A 257 -6.10 -20.59 0.92
N ASP A 258 -5.75 -20.01 -0.22
CA ASP A 258 -4.36 -19.79 -0.62
C ASP A 258 -3.86 -18.38 -0.29
N ALA A 259 -4.72 -17.54 0.31
CA ALA A 259 -4.32 -16.21 0.74
C ALA A 259 -3.35 -16.30 1.94
N GLU A 260 -2.38 -15.40 1.95
CA GLU A 260 -1.34 -15.30 2.98
C GLU A 260 -1.40 -13.93 3.66
N ILE A 261 -1.30 -13.91 4.99
CA ILE A 261 -1.13 -12.68 5.75
C ILE A 261 0.37 -12.39 5.83
N PRO A 262 0.85 -11.28 5.27
CA PRO A 262 2.23 -10.87 5.42
C PRO A 262 2.48 -10.42 6.87
N VAL A 263 3.54 -10.93 7.47
CA VAL A 263 4.11 -10.35 8.68
C VAL A 263 5.21 -9.40 8.24
N VAL A 264 4.90 -8.11 8.27
CA VAL A 264 5.87 -7.05 8.02
C VAL A 264 6.49 -6.61 9.34
N LEU A 265 7.81 -6.44 9.33
CA LEU A 265 8.53 -5.85 10.46
C LEU A 265 9.42 -4.74 9.93
N PRO A 266 9.47 -3.58 10.59
CA PRO A 266 10.36 -2.50 10.18
C PRO A 266 11.82 -2.98 10.19
N SER A 267 12.46 -2.98 9.03
CA SER A 267 13.88 -3.36 8.90
C SER A 267 14.80 -2.17 8.78
N SER A 268 14.34 -1.14 8.08
CA SER A 268 15.04 0.12 7.90
C SER A 268 13.99 1.24 7.96
N TRP A 269 14.41 2.41 8.42
CA TRP A 269 13.59 3.63 8.33
C TRP A 269 13.99 4.38 7.08
N GLU A 270 13.78 3.74 5.93
CA GLU A 270 13.99 4.37 4.64
C GLU A 270 12.82 5.27 4.27
N ARG A 271 13.09 6.35 3.55
CA ARG A 271 12.04 7.17 2.94
C ARG A 271 11.33 6.38 1.87
N GLN A 272 10.04 6.64 1.76
CA GLN A 272 9.29 6.33 0.56
C GLN A 272 9.48 7.47 -0.45
N TYR A 273 9.31 7.14 -1.72
CA TYR A 273 9.36 8.09 -2.82
C TYR A 273 8.06 7.98 -3.59
N MET A 274 7.43 9.11 -3.91
CA MET A 274 6.19 9.15 -4.67
C MET A 274 6.33 10.18 -5.79
N ARG A 275 5.87 9.83 -6.99
CA ARG A 275 5.82 10.76 -8.11
C ARG A 275 4.45 10.72 -8.75
N PHE A 276 3.91 11.91 -9.00
CA PHE A 276 2.61 12.14 -9.63
C PHE A 276 2.83 12.83 -10.97
N SER A 277 2.44 12.15 -12.05
CA SER A 277 2.59 12.68 -13.40
C SER A 277 1.53 13.73 -13.73
N THR A 278 1.77 14.44 -14.83
CA THR A 278 0.78 15.36 -15.39
C THR A 278 -0.55 14.64 -15.67
N PRO A 279 -1.70 15.22 -15.25
CA PRO A 279 -3.01 14.60 -15.45
C PRO A 279 -3.33 14.37 -16.93
N ILE A 280 -3.76 13.15 -17.27
CA ILE A 280 -4.29 12.80 -18.58
C ILE A 280 -5.76 13.19 -18.61
N ARG A 281 -6.07 14.29 -19.29
CA ARG A 281 -7.45 14.79 -19.44
C ARG A 281 -8.23 13.90 -20.39
N THR A 282 -9.43 13.51 -19.98
CA THR A 282 -10.34 12.61 -20.73
C THR A 282 -11.51 13.35 -21.39
N GLN A 283 -11.52 14.68 -21.36
CA GLN A 283 -12.55 15.54 -21.96
C GLN A 283 -11.94 16.72 -22.73
N GLY A 284 -12.79 17.37 -23.53
CA GLY A 284 -12.48 18.63 -24.19
C GLY A 284 -11.45 18.50 -25.31
N PRO A 285 -10.64 19.56 -25.58
CA PRO A 285 -9.63 19.56 -26.64
C PRO A 285 -8.60 18.44 -26.51
N ALA A 286 -8.28 18.01 -25.29
CA ALA A 286 -7.35 16.92 -25.03
C ALA A 286 -7.82 15.59 -25.62
N LEU A 287 -9.13 15.34 -25.66
CA LEU A 287 -9.69 14.14 -26.28
C LEU A 287 -9.48 14.16 -27.81
N LYS A 288 -9.54 15.35 -28.44
CA LYS A 288 -9.23 15.49 -29.87
C LYS A 288 -7.75 15.21 -30.16
N LEU A 289 -6.85 15.67 -29.30
CA LEU A 289 -5.42 15.36 -29.41
C LEU A 289 -5.14 13.85 -29.26
N LEU A 290 -5.83 13.18 -28.33
CA LEU A 290 -5.77 11.72 -28.21
C LEU A 290 -6.25 11.02 -29.49
N ALA A 291 -7.30 11.53 -30.13
CA ALA A 291 -7.80 10.97 -31.40
C ALA A 291 -6.80 11.13 -32.55
N ILE A 292 -6.09 12.26 -32.59
CA ILE A 292 -5.04 12.51 -33.58
C ILE A 292 -3.83 11.59 -33.33
N GLU A 293 -3.38 11.45 -32.08
CA GLU A 293 -2.27 10.56 -31.69
C GLU A 293 -2.56 9.11 -32.12
N GLU A 294 -3.80 8.66 -31.95
CA GLU A 294 -4.24 7.35 -32.40
C GLU A 294 -4.23 7.21 -33.93
N ALA A 295 -4.75 8.20 -34.66
CA ALA A 295 -4.75 8.21 -36.12
C ALA A 295 -3.32 8.17 -36.69
N VAL A 296 -2.38 8.89 -36.07
CA VAL A 296 -0.96 8.93 -36.46
C VAL A 296 -0.26 7.60 -36.16
N SER A 297 -0.66 6.91 -35.09
CA SER A 297 -0.04 5.64 -34.66
C SER A 297 -0.33 4.45 -35.59
N GLY A 298 -1.09 4.63 -36.67
CA GLY A 298 -1.29 3.65 -37.74
C GLY A 298 -1.99 2.36 -37.29
N HIS A 299 -2.60 2.33 -36.12
CA HIS A 299 -3.34 1.17 -35.64
C HIS A 299 -4.66 1.09 -36.40
N GLN A 300 -4.78 0.10 -37.29
CA GLN A 300 -5.93 -0.10 -38.17
C GLN A 300 -7.27 -0.05 -37.41
N ALA A 301 -8.21 0.70 -37.99
CA ALA A 301 -9.53 1.06 -37.48
C ALA A 301 -10.54 -0.11 -37.38
N SER A 302 -10.10 -1.29 -36.95
CA SER A 302 -10.96 -2.48 -36.83
C SER A 302 -11.73 -2.53 -35.49
N ARG A 303 -11.33 -1.74 -34.49
CA ARG A 303 -12.02 -1.63 -33.20
C ARG A 303 -12.95 -0.42 -33.16
N SER A 304 -14.06 -0.54 -32.44
CA SER A 304 -14.95 0.61 -32.18
C SER A 304 -14.18 1.72 -31.46
N ALA A 305 -14.34 2.97 -31.90
CA ALA A 305 -13.67 4.16 -31.35
C ALA A 305 -13.62 4.24 -29.80
N PRO A 306 -14.67 3.85 -29.03
CA PRO A 306 -14.60 3.91 -27.56
C PRO A 306 -13.53 3.00 -26.94
N LEU A 307 -13.33 1.79 -27.48
CA LEU A 307 -12.34 0.83 -26.98
C LEU A 307 -10.92 1.28 -27.31
N GLN A 308 -10.76 1.94 -28.44
CA GLN A 308 -9.53 2.54 -28.93
C GLN A 308 -9.00 3.63 -27.98
N PHE A 309 -9.86 4.58 -27.59
CA PHE A 309 -9.52 5.60 -26.60
C PHE A 309 -9.19 5.03 -25.23
N GLN A 310 -9.93 4.00 -24.78
CA GLN A 310 -9.66 3.32 -23.51
C GLN A 310 -8.25 2.71 -23.51
N ASP A 311 -7.89 2.01 -24.59
CA ASP A 311 -6.56 1.41 -24.76
C ASP A 311 -5.45 2.47 -24.79
N LEU A 312 -5.68 3.62 -25.45
CA LEU A 312 -4.72 4.72 -25.49
C LEU A 312 -4.49 5.34 -24.10
N VAL A 313 -5.56 5.73 -23.39
CA VAL A 313 -5.48 6.29 -22.03
C VAL A 313 -4.79 5.31 -21.08
N ALA A 314 -5.16 4.03 -21.15
CA ALA A 314 -4.54 3.00 -20.32
C ALA A 314 -3.05 2.81 -20.63
N ARG A 315 -2.65 2.79 -21.91
CA ARG A 315 -1.24 2.70 -22.33
C ARG A 315 -0.43 3.89 -21.87
N ARG A 316 -0.96 5.11 -22.03
CA ARG A 316 -0.28 6.34 -21.59
C ARG A 316 -0.08 6.37 -20.07
N ALA A 317 -1.12 6.05 -19.31
CA ALA A 317 -1.03 5.99 -17.85
C ALA A 317 0.01 4.97 -17.38
N ARG A 318 -0.01 3.74 -17.95
CA ARG A 318 0.98 2.70 -17.61
C ARG A 318 2.40 3.09 -18.00
N ARG A 319 2.59 3.72 -19.17
CA ARG A 319 3.89 4.22 -19.61
C ARG A 319 4.42 5.28 -18.64
N SER A 320 3.59 6.23 -18.22
CA SER A 320 3.96 7.23 -17.21
C SER A 320 4.32 6.59 -15.86
N ILE A 321 3.56 5.60 -15.40
CA ILE A 321 3.85 4.86 -14.16
C ILE A 321 5.22 4.16 -14.25
N ALA A 322 5.52 3.51 -15.38
CA ALA A 322 6.81 2.85 -15.60
C ALA A 322 7.99 3.83 -15.65
N LEU A 323 7.82 4.98 -16.31
CA LEU A 323 8.83 6.04 -16.34
C LEU A 323 9.06 6.64 -14.94
N ASN A 324 7.99 6.89 -14.19
CA ASN A 324 8.07 7.33 -12.80
C ASN A 324 8.79 6.28 -11.93
N ALA A 325 8.55 4.99 -12.15
CA ALA A 325 9.23 3.93 -11.41
C ALA A 325 10.76 3.98 -11.64
N ALA A 326 11.19 4.03 -12.91
CA ALA A 326 12.60 4.14 -13.26
C ALA A 326 13.25 5.41 -12.67
N TYR A 327 12.56 6.55 -12.77
CA TYR A 327 13.02 7.81 -12.18
C TYR A 327 13.15 7.72 -10.64
N LEU A 328 12.15 7.14 -9.96
CA LEU A 328 12.19 7.00 -8.52
C LEU A 328 13.26 6.02 -8.04
N GLU A 329 13.59 5.00 -8.83
CA GLU A 329 14.72 4.10 -8.56
C GLU A 329 16.06 4.84 -8.63
N GLU A 330 16.25 5.68 -9.65
CA GLU A 330 17.43 6.55 -9.79
C GLU A 330 17.53 7.53 -8.62
N LEU A 331 16.47 8.31 -8.37
CA LEU A 331 16.41 9.27 -7.25
C LEU A 331 16.70 8.60 -5.92
N ARG A 332 16.15 7.41 -5.69
CA ARG A 332 16.37 6.62 -4.47
C ARG A 332 17.80 6.12 -4.35
N SER A 333 18.45 5.77 -5.46
CA SER A 333 19.85 5.31 -5.46
C SER A 333 20.82 6.45 -5.12
N GLU A 334 20.46 7.68 -5.51
CA GLU A 334 21.28 8.87 -5.32
C GLU A 334 20.99 9.61 -4.01
N ASP A 335 19.81 9.43 -3.38
CA ASP A 335 19.42 10.18 -2.17
C ASP A 335 20.32 9.86 -0.96
N PRO A 336 21.21 10.79 -0.52
CA PRO A 336 22.07 10.56 0.63
C PRO A 336 21.29 10.55 1.96
N LYS A 337 20.04 11.03 1.96
CA LYS A 337 19.14 11.10 3.12
C LYS A 337 18.09 9.98 3.11
N ARG A 338 18.26 8.97 2.25
CA ARG A 338 17.37 7.81 2.14
C ARG A 338 17.12 7.15 3.51
N TYR A 339 18.15 6.99 4.33
CA TYR A 339 18.03 6.45 5.68
C TYR A 339 17.69 7.57 6.68
N VAL A 340 16.47 7.57 7.18
CA VAL A 340 16.02 8.50 8.22
C VAL A 340 16.17 7.83 9.57
N LEU A 341 17.06 8.34 10.41
CA LEU A 341 17.01 8.01 11.83
C LEU A 341 15.74 8.65 12.38
N SER A 342 14.70 7.86 12.64
CA SER A 342 13.48 8.41 13.25
C SER A 342 13.85 9.09 14.58
N PRO A 343 13.24 10.25 14.90
CA PRO A 343 13.50 10.94 16.17
C PRO A 343 13.30 10.01 17.38
N LEU A 344 12.35 9.08 17.31
CA LEU A 344 12.11 8.07 18.35
C LEU A 344 13.30 7.13 18.55
N TYR A 345 14.07 6.82 17.50
CA TYR A 345 15.31 6.03 17.62
C TYR A 345 16.50 6.84 18.14
N ARG A 346 16.53 8.16 17.94
CA ARG A 346 17.51 9.02 18.63
C ARG A 346 17.25 9.05 20.14
N VAL A 347 15.99 9.01 20.55
CA VAL A 347 15.60 9.08 21.97
C VAL A 347 15.83 7.75 22.70
N THR A 348 15.67 6.60 22.05
CA THR A 348 15.79 5.29 22.73
C THR A 348 17.22 4.78 22.93
N GLY A 349 18.25 5.40 22.32
CA GLY A 349 19.66 5.10 22.63
C GLY A 349 20.15 3.68 22.33
N VAL A 350 19.34 2.80 21.72
CA VAL A 350 19.62 1.36 21.55
C VAL A 350 20.69 1.06 20.47
N VAL A 351 21.16 2.04 19.70
CA VAL A 351 22.13 1.79 18.62
C VAL A 351 23.55 2.13 19.06
N ARG A 352 24.17 1.26 19.87
CA ARG A 352 25.63 1.29 20.10
C ARG A 352 26.44 0.51 19.05
N GLY A 353 25.81 -0.12 18.05
CA GLY A 353 26.50 -0.96 17.05
C GLY A 353 26.12 -0.78 15.57
N GLY A 354 25.02 -0.08 15.24
CA GLY A 354 24.54 0.08 13.86
C GLY A 354 25.19 1.23 13.08
N GLY A 355 25.68 2.27 13.77
CA GLY A 355 26.28 3.46 13.13
C GLY A 355 27.59 3.17 12.39
N THR A 356 28.35 2.17 12.82
CA THR A 356 29.60 1.74 12.17
C THR A 356 29.36 0.93 10.90
N LEU A 357 28.24 0.19 10.80
CA LEU A 357 27.86 -0.56 9.60
C LEU A 357 27.38 0.37 8.48
N ILE A 358 26.54 1.36 8.81
CA ILE A 358 26.02 2.33 7.85
C ILE A 358 27.15 3.22 7.31
N ARG A 359 28.08 3.67 8.17
CA ARG A 359 29.26 4.44 7.74
C ARG A 359 30.25 3.63 6.88
N ARG A 360 30.37 2.32 7.09
CA ARG A 360 31.26 1.46 6.29
C ARG A 360 30.70 1.16 4.89
N ALA A 361 29.39 1.01 4.75
CA ALA A 361 28.74 0.82 3.45
C ALA A 361 28.76 2.11 2.61
N SER A 362 28.46 3.25 3.22
CA SER A 362 28.55 4.55 2.54
C SER A 362 29.98 4.94 2.19
N ALA A 363 30.97 4.61 3.03
CA ALA A 363 32.38 4.82 2.72
C ALA A 363 32.90 3.88 1.61
N ARG A 364 32.39 2.65 1.48
CA ARG A 364 32.72 1.77 0.34
C ARG A 364 32.09 2.27 -0.95
N GLY A 365 30.84 2.73 -0.92
CA GLY A 365 30.18 3.35 -2.08
C GLY A 365 30.90 4.63 -2.54
N LEU A 366 31.27 5.50 -1.60
CA LEU A 366 32.03 6.72 -1.90
C LEU A 366 33.45 6.45 -2.41
N ARG A 367 34.12 5.39 -1.91
CA ARG A 367 35.46 5.00 -2.41
C ARG A 367 35.41 4.35 -3.79
N ALA A 368 34.33 3.62 -4.11
CA ALA A 368 34.10 3.07 -5.45
C ALA A 368 33.72 4.17 -6.45
N ALA A 369 32.90 5.14 -6.05
CA ALA A 369 32.50 6.28 -6.89
C ALA A 369 33.62 7.30 -7.11
N ALA A 370 34.57 7.44 -6.17
CA ALA A 370 35.68 8.37 -6.29
C ALA A 370 36.91 7.83 -7.05
N MET A 371 36.86 6.60 -7.60
CA MET A 371 38.03 5.91 -8.20
C MET A 371 39.28 5.87 -7.30
N LEU A 372 39.14 6.00 -5.97
CA LEU A 372 40.25 6.06 -5.01
C LEU A 372 40.70 4.68 -4.49
N VAL A 373 40.36 3.61 -5.20
CA VAL A 373 40.92 2.28 -4.96
C VAL A 373 41.33 1.70 -6.30
N GLU A 374 42.63 1.76 -6.59
CA GLU A 374 43.25 0.91 -7.60
C GLU A 374 42.94 -0.56 -7.25
N PRO A 375 42.56 -1.41 -8.23
CA PRO A 375 42.50 -2.84 -7.99
C PRO A 375 43.89 -3.31 -7.57
N GLN A 376 43.99 -3.93 -6.39
CA GLN A 376 45.21 -4.65 -6.01
C GLN A 376 45.48 -5.73 -7.05
N ALA A 377 46.51 -5.48 -7.87
CA ALA A 377 47.07 -6.46 -8.77
C ALA A 377 47.68 -7.62 -7.97
N ILE A 378 47.41 -8.82 -8.46
CA ILE A 378 48.12 -10.07 -8.13
C ILE A 378 49.62 -9.83 -8.39
N PRO A 379 50.55 -10.26 -7.51
CA PRO A 379 51.97 -10.02 -7.75
C PRO A 379 52.46 -10.99 -8.81
N GLU A 380 52.64 -10.51 -10.04
CA GLU A 380 53.42 -11.22 -11.05
C GLU A 380 54.72 -10.46 -11.33
N LYS A 381 55.80 -11.25 -11.30
CA LYS A 381 57.19 -10.83 -11.39
C LYS A 381 57.55 -10.34 -12.80
N GLN A 382 58.57 -9.47 -12.80
CA GLN A 382 59.60 -9.24 -13.83
C GLN A 382 59.35 -8.24 -14.99
N ALA A 383 60.05 -7.10 -14.83
CA ALA A 383 61.01 -6.46 -15.75
C ALA A 383 60.54 -6.04 -17.17
N VAL A 384 60.70 -4.76 -17.53
CA VAL A 384 61.88 -4.13 -18.17
C VAL A 384 61.58 -2.64 -18.40
N ALA A 385 62.63 -1.82 -18.36
CA ALA A 385 62.66 -0.37 -18.48
C ALA A 385 62.28 0.18 -19.87
N ALA A 386 61.78 1.43 -19.93
CA ALA A 386 62.30 2.48 -20.82
C ALA A 386 61.68 3.86 -20.51
N ASP A 387 62.53 4.87 -20.71
CA ASP A 387 62.43 6.31 -20.47
C ASP A 387 61.21 7.06 -21.03
N GLY A 388 60.90 8.20 -20.40
CA GLY A 388 60.07 9.25 -21.00
C GLY A 388 59.53 10.27 -20.00
N PHE A 389 60.34 11.26 -19.64
CA PHE A 389 59.94 12.41 -18.81
C PHE A 389 59.07 13.36 -19.65
N VAL A 390 57.80 13.54 -19.29
CA VAL A 390 56.90 14.58 -19.85
C VAL A 390 56.43 15.46 -18.68
N PRO A 391 56.60 16.80 -18.74
CA PRO A 391 56.18 17.67 -17.66
C PRO A 391 54.65 17.70 -17.54
N ALA A 392 54.17 17.64 -16.29
CA ALA A 392 52.77 17.59 -15.93
C ALA A 392 52.00 18.82 -16.44
N VAL A 393 51.06 18.60 -17.35
CA VAL A 393 49.97 19.54 -17.64
C VAL A 393 49.05 19.53 -16.42
N THR A 394 48.94 20.67 -15.75
CA THR A 394 47.96 20.89 -14.69
C THR A 394 46.56 20.76 -15.31
N PRO A 395 45.70 19.86 -14.84
CA PRO A 395 44.33 19.78 -15.35
C PRO A 395 43.61 21.08 -14.97
N THR A 396 43.03 21.74 -15.96
CA THR A 396 42.09 22.83 -15.74
C THR A 396 40.94 22.35 -14.87
N PRO A 397 40.47 23.16 -13.90
CA PRO A 397 39.32 22.80 -13.10
C PRO A 397 38.09 22.57 -14.01
N PRO A 398 37.22 21.62 -13.66
CA PRO A 398 35.99 21.41 -14.43
C PRO A 398 35.17 22.70 -14.45
N PRO A 399 34.46 23.01 -15.56
CA PRO A 399 33.61 24.18 -15.62
C PRO A 399 32.60 24.12 -14.48
N GLU A 400 32.50 25.22 -13.73
CA GLU A 400 31.45 25.41 -12.73
C GLU A 400 30.10 25.16 -13.39
N TYR A 401 29.38 24.15 -12.91
CA TYR A 401 27.98 23.96 -13.23
C TYR A 401 27.20 25.15 -12.66
N PHE A 402 26.96 26.15 -13.49
CA PHE A 402 25.93 27.12 -13.22
C PHE A 402 24.59 26.37 -13.17
N PRO A 403 23.79 26.49 -12.11
CA PRO A 403 22.43 26.01 -12.14
C PRO A 403 21.69 26.83 -13.21
N VAL A 404 21.43 26.23 -14.36
CA VAL A 404 20.49 26.79 -15.34
C VAL A 404 19.13 26.74 -14.67
N THR A 405 18.75 27.87 -14.08
CA THR A 405 17.41 28.08 -13.59
C THR A 405 16.57 28.38 -14.83
N ILE A 406 15.97 27.35 -15.43
CA ILE A 406 14.98 27.53 -16.49
C ILE A 406 13.75 28.16 -15.81
N THR A 407 13.65 29.48 -15.84
CA THR A 407 12.59 30.25 -15.17
C THR A 407 11.32 30.38 -16.00
N SER A 408 11.32 29.96 -17.26
CA SER A 408 10.11 29.91 -18.07
C SER A 408 10.37 29.16 -19.37
N PHE A 409 9.43 28.29 -19.73
CA PHE A 409 9.24 27.84 -21.10
C PHE A 409 8.20 28.80 -21.70
N THR A 410 8.64 29.80 -22.47
CA THR A 410 7.74 30.50 -23.39
C THR A 410 7.64 29.65 -24.64
N ILE A 411 6.48 29.01 -24.82
CA ILE A 411 6.05 28.57 -26.14
C ILE A 411 5.61 29.85 -26.83
N ASP A 412 6.41 30.34 -27.77
CA ASP A 412 5.99 31.39 -28.70
C ASP A 412 4.91 30.81 -29.62
N ASP A 413 3.64 30.92 -29.19
CA ASP A 413 2.46 30.71 -30.04
C ASP A 413 2.03 32.00 -30.78
N ASP A 414 2.81 33.09 -30.71
CA ASP A 414 2.46 34.40 -31.25
C ASP A 414 2.92 34.67 -32.71
N VAL A 415 3.15 33.62 -33.52
CA VAL A 415 3.54 33.79 -34.94
C VAL A 415 2.43 33.41 -35.94
N LEU A 416 1.20 33.12 -35.50
CA LEU A 416 0.07 32.86 -36.42
C LEU A 416 -1.22 33.61 -36.04
N SER A 417 -1.14 34.93 -35.87
CA SER A 417 -2.33 35.79 -35.92
C SER A 417 -2.11 37.04 -36.77
N GLY A 418 -1.55 36.84 -37.96
CA GLY A 418 -1.65 37.79 -39.05
C GLY A 418 -2.60 37.24 -40.10
N GLU A 419 -3.90 37.40 -39.93
CA GLU A 419 -4.87 37.40 -41.03
C GLU A 419 -6.20 38.03 -40.58
N GLU A 420 -6.41 39.22 -41.12
CA GLU A 420 -7.65 39.93 -41.47
C GLU A 420 -8.98 39.30 -41.02
N TRP A 421 -9.64 40.00 -40.09
CA TRP A 421 -11.08 39.87 -39.90
C TRP A 421 -11.78 40.59 -41.06
N PHE A 422 -12.43 39.84 -41.94
CA PHE A 422 -13.47 40.39 -42.81
C PHE A 422 -14.77 40.52 -42.01
N ASP A 423 -15.27 41.75 -41.97
CA ASP A 423 -16.67 42.08 -41.70
C ASP A 423 -17.58 41.34 -42.70
N CYS A 424 -18.63 40.73 -42.18
CA CYS A 424 -19.85 40.46 -42.93
C CYS A 424 -21.05 40.77 -42.01
N GLU A 425 -21.95 41.57 -42.58
CA GLU A 425 -23.24 42.04 -42.06
C GLU A 425 -24.17 40.94 -41.53
#